data_AF-A0A2D6TZ97-F1
#
_entry.id   AF-A0A2D6TZ97-F1
#
_cell.length_a   1.000
_cell.length_b   1.000
_cell.length_c   1.000
_cell.angle_alpha   90.00
_cell.angle_beta   90.00
_cell.angle_gamma   90.00
#
_symmetry.space_group_name_H-M   'P 1'
#
loop_
_entity.id
_entity.type
_entity.pdbx_description
1 polymer ?
#
loop_
_entity_poly.entity_id
_entity_poly.type
_entity_poly.pdbx_seq_one_letter_code
_entity_poly.pdbx_strand_id
1 'polypeptide(L)'
;MQPPVKMEDRVRFVKGNKWFLDLVVKRLGVVSLRGLVEFSGVGYSSLKNYYSGRRLIPVSLFEDLVYLSKLSVDEIGFERVGGNWGQVLGGGIGKRGKMNGERKK
;
A
#
# COMPACT_ATOMS: atom_id res chain seq x y z
N MET A 1 -1.25 15.87 21.62
CA MET A 1 0.01 15.66 20.90
C MET A 1 -0.11 14.34 20.17
N GLN A 2 -0.42 14.34 18.86
CA GLN A 2 -0.45 13.09 18.10
C GLN A 2 0.99 12.62 17.89
N PRO A 3 1.34 11.34 18.11
CA PRO A 3 2.69 10.86 17.88
C PRO A 3 3.06 11.04 16.40
N PRO A 4 4.34 11.28 16.08
CA PRO A 4 4.77 11.29 14.69
C PRO A 4 4.39 9.97 14.05
N VAL A 5 3.68 10.02 12.93
CA VAL A 5 3.32 8.84 12.14
C VAL A 5 4.62 8.14 11.79
N LYS A 6 4.95 7.04 12.49
CA LYS A 6 6.11 6.20 12.15
C LYS A 6 5.91 5.80 10.69
N MET A 7 6.80 6.28 9.83
CA MET A 7 6.78 5.94 8.41
C MET A 7 7.01 4.44 8.28
N GLU A 8 5.95 3.72 7.96
CA GLU A 8 5.98 2.27 7.90
C GLU A 8 6.62 1.82 6.59
N ASP A 9 7.56 0.88 6.71
CA ASP A 9 8.18 0.23 5.57
C ASP A 9 7.14 -0.51 4.73
N ARG A 10 7.47 -0.70 3.45
CA ARG A 10 6.62 -1.36 2.46
C ARG A 10 7.27 -2.66 2.03
N VAL A 11 6.45 -3.58 1.53
CA VAL A 11 6.89 -4.87 1.02
C VAL A 11 6.74 -4.90 -0.49
N ARG A 12 7.83 -5.28 -1.16
CA ARG A 12 7.87 -5.57 -2.59
C ARG A 12 8.03 -7.07 -2.78
N PHE A 13 7.09 -7.71 -3.46
CA PHE A 13 7.16 -9.14 -3.76
C PHE A 13 7.84 -9.37 -5.11
N VAL A 14 8.70 -10.38 -5.20
CA VAL A 14 9.36 -10.80 -6.45
C VAL A 14 8.33 -11.23 -7.49
N LYS A 15 7.30 -11.98 -7.06
CA LYS A 15 6.19 -12.45 -7.90
C LYS A 15 5.03 -11.44 -8.01
N GLY A 16 5.13 -10.30 -7.33
CA GLY A 16 4.12 -9.24 -7.29
C GLY A 16 3.03 -9.40 -6.22
N ASN A 17 2.40 -8.28 -5.87
CA ASN A 17 1.40 -8.20 -4.80
C ASN A 17 0.16 -9.06 -5.07
N LYS A 18 -0.25 -9.15 -6.35
CA LYS A 18 -1.41 -9.93 -6.78
C LYS A 18 -1.25 -11.41 -6.40
N TRP A 19 -0.09 -11.98 -6.71
CA TRP A 19 0.25 -13.37 -6.41
C TRP A 19 0.18 -13.65 -4.91
N PHE A 20 0.73 -12.75 -4.09
CA PHE A 20 0.69 -12.89 -2.63
C PHE A 20 -0.76 -12.86 -2.11
N LEU A 21 -1.58 -11.91 -2.58
CA LEU A 21 -2.97 -11.81 -2.15
C LEU A 21 -3.81 -13.00 -2.62
N ASP A 22 -3.62 -13.50 -3.84
CA ASP A 22 -4.28 -14.72 -4.33
C ASP A 22 -3.89 -15.95 -3.48
N LEU A 23 -2.61 -16.05 -3.07
CA LEU A 23 -2.12 -17.10 -2.19
C LEU A 23 -2.79 -17.02 -0.80
N VAL A 24 -2.88 -15.83 -0.23
CA VAL A 24 -3.55 -15.59 1.06
C VAL A 24 -5.03 -15.93 0.97
N VAL A 25 -5.73 -15.51 -0.10
CA VAL A 25 -7.14 -15.86 -0.36
C VAL A 25 -7.32 -17.38 -0.37
N LYS A 26 -6.45 -18.09 -1.09
CA LYS A 26 -6.48 -19.55 -1.20
C LYS A 26 -6.24 -20.25 0.14
N ARG A 27 -5.29 -19.74 0.94
CA ARG A 27 -4.93 -20.31 2.26
C ARG A 27 -6.01 -20.07 3.32
N LEU A 28 -6.60 -18.87 3.33
CA LEU A 28 -7.69 -18.53 4.24
C LEU A 28 -9.05 -19.13 3.83
N GLY A 29 -9.14 -19.73 2.64
CA GLY A 29 -10.39 -20.34 2.16
C GLY A 29 -11.49 -19.32 1.86
N VAL A 30 -11.13 -18.06 1.60
CA VAL A 30 -12.09 -17.01 1.21
C VAL A 30 -12.37 -17.05 -0.28
N VAL A 31 -13.60 -16.70 -0.66
CA VAL A 31 -14.07 -16.76 -2.06
C VAL A 31 -13.45 -15.64 -2.92
N SER A 32 -13.06 -14.52 -2.31
CA SER A 32 -12.52 -13.37 -3.05
C SER A 32 -11.71 -12.42 -2.17
N LEU A 33 -11.04 -11.46 -2.82
CA LEU A 33 -10.38 -10.32 -2.17
C LEU A 33 -11.31 -9.54 -1.23
N ARG A 34 -12.63 -9.55 -1.47
CA ARG A 34 -13.61 -8.90 -0.58
C ARG A 34 -13.73 -9.61 0.77
N GLY A 35 -13.53 -10.93 0.79
CA GLY A 35 -13.48 -11.70 2.04
C GLY A 35 -12.29 -11.32 2.92
N LEU A 36 -11.18 -10.84 2.32
CA LEU A 36 -10.02 -10.38 3.08
C LEU A 36 -10.25 -9.07 3.83
N VAL A 37 -11.31 -8.30 3.53
CA VAL A 37 -11.59 -7.02 4.20
C VAL A 37 -11.76 -7.23 5.71
N GLU A 38 -12.50 -8.26 6.11
CA GLU A 38 -12.77 -8.57 7.52
C GLU A 38 -11.49 -9.00 8.27
N PHE A 39 -10.56 -9.68 7.58
CA PHE A 39 -9.33 -10.19 8.17
C PHE A 39 -8.18 -9.17 8.19
N SER A 40 -8.14 -8.31 7.18
CA SER A 40 -7.00 -7.40 6.95
C SER A 40 -7.14 -6.04 7.63
N GLY A 41 -8.33 -5.69 8.14
CA GLY A 41 -8.61 -4.39 8.74
C GLY A 41 -8.50 -3.20 7.77
N VAL A 42 -8.26 -3.45 6.47
CA VAL A 42 -8.18 -2.42 5.43
C VAL A 42 -9.37 -2.47 4.49
N GLY A 43 -9.84 -1.29 4.09
CA GLY A 43 -10.97 -1.18 3.17
C GLY A 43 -10.72 -1.83 1.81
N TYR A 44 -11.80 -2.29 1.17
CA TYR A 44 -11.75 -2.97 -0.14
C TYR A 44 -11.05 -2.13 -1.24
N SER A 45 -11.17 -0.81 -1.20
CA SER A 45 -10.48 0.09 -2.13
C SER A 45 -8.95 0.01 -1.99
N SER A 46 -8.46 -0.02 -0.75
CA SER A 46 -7.03 -0.19 -0.44
C SER A 46 -6.53 -1.56 -0.90
N LEU A 47 -7.28 -2.64 -0.61
CA LEU A 47 -6.94 -3.98 -1.09
C LEU A 47 -6.88 -4.05 -2.63
N LYS A 48 -7.82 -3.42 -3.34
CA LYS A 48 -7.77 -3.34 -4.81
C LYS A 48 -6.54 -2.58 -5.32
N ASN A 49 -6.12 -1.52 -4.63
CA ASN A 49 -4.90 -0.80 -4.98
C ASN A 49 -3.65 -1.65 -4.76
N TYR A 50 -3.61 -2.45 -3.69
CA TYR A 50 -2.53 -3.41 -3.46
C TYR A 50 -2.54 -4.53 -4.51
N TYR A 51 -3.72 -5.08 -4.80
CA TYR A 51 -3.92 -6.16 -5.78
C TYR A 51 -3.53 -5.77 -7.21
N SER A 52 -3.88 -4.56 -7.63
CA SER A 52 -3.49 -4.01 -8.93
C SER A 52 -2.02 -3.56 -9.00
N GLY A 53 -1.26 -3.67 -7.91
CA GLY A 53 0.14 -3.23 -7.84
C GLY A 53 0.31 -1.71 -7.87
N ARG A 54 -0.79 -0.93 -7.80
CA ARG A 54 -0.76 0.54 -7.73
C ARG A 54 -0.14 1.06 -6.45
N ARG A 55 -0.19 0.26 -5.37
CA ARG A 55 0.39 0.57 -4.07
C ARG A 55 1.10 -0.66 -3.52
N LEU A 56 2.20 -0.44 -2.81
CA LEU A 56 2.88 -1.49 -2.06
C LEU A 56 2.20 -1.76 -0.72
N ILE A 57 2.22 -3.03 -0.32
CA ILE A 57 1.63 -3.48 0.94
C ILE A 57 2.52 -2.99 2.09
N PRO A 58 1.96 -2.35 3.13
CA PRO A 58 2.71 -2.03 4.34
C PRO A 58 3.21 -3.28 5.07
N VAL A 59 4.36 -3.19 5.75
CA VAL A 59 4.97 -4.34 6.45
C VAL A 59 4.02 -4.91 7.52
N SER A 60 3.32 -4.08 8.29
CA SER A 60 2.36 -4.55 9.30
C SER A 60 1.27 -5.41 8.67
N LEU A 61 0.63 -4.90 7.61
CA LEU A 61 -0.40 -5.64 6.89
C LEU A 61 0.14 -6.94 6.27
N PHE A 62 1.39 -6.94 5.80
CA PHE A 62 2.03 -8.16 5.32
C PHE A 62 2.19 -9.20 6.44
N GLU A 63 2.75 -8.80 7.58
CA GLU A 63 2.97 -9.67 8.74
C GLU A 63 1.65 -10.24 9.28
N ASP A 64 0.60 -9.41 9.37
CA ASP A 64 -0.74 -9.83 9.77
C ASP A 64 -1.31 -10.88 8.81
N LEU A 65 -1.22 -10.65 7.49
CA LEU A 65 -1.73 -11.60 6.51
C LEU A 65 -0.94 -12.90 6.50
N VAL A 66 0.38 -12.87 6.67
CA VAL A 66 1.21 -14.07 6.80
C VAL A 66 0.84 -14.87 8.03
N TYR A 67 0.68 -14.18 9.17
CA TYR A 67 0.27 -14.80 10.44
C TYR A 67 -1.09 -15.48 10.30
N LEU A 68 -2.09 -14.78 9.75
CA LEU A 68 -3.44 -15.30 9.58
C LEU A 68 -3.50 -16.46 8.58
N SER A 69 -2.77 -16.36 7.48
CA SER A 69 -2.77 -17.40 6.43
C SER A 69 -1.83 -18.58 6.72
N LYS A 70 -1.08 -18.52 7.83
CA LYS A 70 -0.08 -19.53 8.24
C LYS A 70 0.91 -19.85 7.11
N LEU A 71 1.34 -18.81 6.39
CA LEU A 71 2.34 -18.94 5.33
C LEU A 71 3.76 -18.92 5.92
N SER A 72 4.66 -19.70 5.32
CA SER A 72 6.08 -19.62 5.66
C SER A 72 6.72 -18.45 4.91
N VAL A 73 7.41 -17.59 5.66
CA VAL A 73 8.09 -16.40 5.14
C VAL A 73 9.11 -16.77 4.06
N ASP A 74 9.75 -17.93 4.18
CA ASP A 74 10.73 -18.46 3.24
C ASP A 74 10.14 -18.78 1.85
N GLU A 75 8.85 -19.10 1.78
CA GLU A 75 8.14 -19.35 0.51
C GLU A 75 7.77 -18.04 -0.22
N ILE A 76 7.81 -16.92 0.51
CA ILE A 76 7.41 -15.60 0.02
C ILE A 76 8.69 -14.84 -0.32
N GLY A 77 9.08 -14.83 -1.59
CA GLY A 77 10.16 -13.96 -2.05
C GLY A 77 9.74 -12.49 -1.97
N PHE A 78 10.18 -11.75 -0.94
CA PHE A 78 9.91 -10.33 -0.77
C PHE A 78 11.14 -9.53 -0.32
N GLU A 79 11.09 -8.23 -0.58
CA GLU A 79 12.07 -7.24 -0.14
C GLU A 79 11.34 -6.12 0.63
N ARG A 80 11.96 -5.61 1.69
CA ARG A 80 11.48 -4.42 2.39
C ARG A 80 12.01 -3.17 1.66
N VAL A 81 11.13 -2.22 1.40
CA VAL A 81 11.47 -0.93 0.80
C VAL A 81 11.00 0.19 1.72
N GLY A 82 11.78 1.27 1.80
CA GLY A 82 11.50 2.36 2.73
C GLY A 82 10.12 3.02 2.48
N GLY A 83 9.47 3.47 3.55
CA GLY A 83 8.08 3.98 3.52
C GLY A 83 7.78 5.11 2.54
N ASN A 84 8.80 5.84 2.06
CA ASN A 84 8.67 6.90 1.06
C ASN A 84 8.52 6.40 -0.39
N TRP A 85 8.66 5.09 -0.63
CA TRP A 85 8.52 4.51 -1.96
C TRP A 85 7.08 4.64 -2.48
N GLY A 86 6.93 5.33 -3.62
CA GLY A 86 5.64 5.58 -4.26
C GLY A 86 4.91 6.83 -3.76
N GLN A 87 5.49 7.58 -2.82
CA GLN A 87 5.02 8.93 -2.51
C GLN A 87 5.59 9.89 -3.56
N VAL A 88 4.80 10.19 -4.60
CA VAL A 88 5.06 11.38 -5.41
C VAL A 88 4.97 12.57 -4.46
N LEU A 89 5.96 13.46 -4.45
CA LEU A 89 5.90 14.76 -3.78
C LEU A 89 4.75 15.57 -4.39
N GLY A 90 3.52 15.29 -3.96
CA GLY A 90 2.30 15.92 -4.44
C GLY A 90 2.23 17.33 -3.89
N GLY A 91 2.65 18.29 -4.70
CA GLY A 91 2.59 19.71 -4.36
C GLY A 91 3.56 20.57 -5.16
N GLY A 92 3.80 20.27 -6.43
CA GLY A 92 4.36 21.27 -7.33
C GLY A 92 3.39 22.45 -7.33
N ILE A 93 3.81 23.54 -6.69
CA ILE A 93 3.16 24.85 -6.60
C ILE A 93 2.26 25.05 -7.83
N GLY A 94 0.96 25.13 -7.60
CA GLY A 94 0.00 25.38 -8.68
C GLY A 94 0.44 26.63 -9.43
N LYS A 95 0.87 26.48 -10.68
CA LYS A 95 1.04 27.58 -11.63
C LYS A 95 -0.35 28.12 -12.00
N ARG A 96 -1.08 28.68 -11.04
CA ARG A 96 -2.30 29.47 -11.26
C ARG A 96 -1.95 30.93 -10.96
N GLY A 97 -1.43 31.59 -12.00
CA GLY A 97 -1.52 33.04 -12.22
C GLY A 97 -0.66 33.96 -11.36
N LYS A 98 0.64 34.08 -11.64
CA LYS A 98 1.32 35.39 -11.55
C LYS A 98 1.48 35.96 -12.95
N MET A 99 0.47 36.68 -13.41
CA MET A 99 0.46 37.57 -14.58
C MET A 99 -0.88 38.33 -14.47
N ASN A 100 -1.03 39.65 -14.45
CA ASN A 100 -0.19 40.82 -14.63
C ASN A 100 -0.99 42.03 -14.08
N GLY A 101 -0.36 43.15 -13.75
CA GLY A 101 -1.09 44.40 -13.57
C GLY A 101 -0.52 45.40 -12.58
N GLU A 102 0.69 45.92 -12.85
CA GLU A 102 0.99 47.30 -12.46
C GLU A 102 -0.09 48.23 -13.03
N ARG A 103 -0.82 48.92 -12.15
CA ARG A 103 -1.48 50.18 -12.52
C ARG A 103 -0.87 51.28 -11.68
N LYS A 104 0.18 51.90 -12.24
CA LYS A 104 0.47 53.31 -11.97
C LYS A 104 -0.43 54.14 -12.89
N LYS A 105 -1.33 54.92 -12.30
CA LYS A 105 -1.58 56.30 -12.73
C LYS A 105 -2.22 57.07 -11.59
#